data_AF-A0A0S9CB79-F1
#
_entry.id   AF-A0A0S9CB79-F1
#
_cell.length_a   1.000
_cell.length_b   1.000
_cell.length_c   1.000
_cell.angle_alpha   90.00
_cell.angle_beta   90.00
_cell.angle_gamma   90.00
#
_symmetry.space_group_name_H-M   'P 1'
#
loop_
_entity.id
_entity.type
_entity.pdbx_description
1 polymer ?
#
loop_
_entity_poly.entity_id
_entity_poly.type
_entity_poly.pdbx_seq_one_letter_code
_entity_poly.pdbx_strand_id
1 'polypeptide(L)'
;MRFSHDCFVRLIADGVACGAIPAKAGGDQPCLSLDDGACAAADLILALVDTNRFLCEESIDLAIFSAVLHGNHRLYASDPTTALARTDTLRPHHAVRVAQVARALALPDTTVRRRIAPFTRRGGLYVRTPTGLLVATDRLRSLRECDSSSSARHGSIRLIIKRAVARGLSLARSERSYCDGRPATPTIE
;
A
#
# COMPACT_ATOMS: atom_id res chain seq x y z
N MET A 1 -1.94 -18.88 4.14
CA MET A 1 -0.49 -18.61 4.31
C MET A 1 0.21 -18.41 2.98
N ARG A 2 0.08 -19.32 1.99
CA ARG A 2 0.66 -19.16 0.63
C ARG A 2 0.33 -17.83 -0.03
N PHE A 3 -0.95 -17.43 -0.06
CA PHE A 3 -1.35 -16.13 -0.59
C PHE A 3 -0.65 -14.94 0.09
N SER A 4 -0.56 -14.94 1.43
CA SER A 4 0.12 -13.87 2.18
C SER A 4 1.63 -13.81 1.89
N HIS A 5 2.26 -14.98 1.79
CA HIS A 5 3.65 -15.11 1.35
C HIS A 5 3.83 -14.51 -0.06
N ASP A 6 2.99 -14.90 -1.02
CA ASP A 6 3.09 -14.44 -2.40
C ASP A 6 2.77 -12.95 -2.53
N CYS A 7 1.87 -12.40 -1.71
CA CYS A 7 1.66 -10.96 -1.59
C CYS A 7 2.91 -10.23 -1.10
N PHE A 8 3.63 -10.78 -0.12
CA PHE A 8 4.88 -10.20 0.36
C PHE A 8 5.95 -10.22 -0.73
N VAL A 9 6.15 -11.37 -1.41
CA VAL A 9 7.09 -11.46 -2.54
C VAL A 9 6.74 -10.45 -3.64
N ARG A 10 5.44 -10.33 -3.97
CA ARG A 10 4.97 -9.36 -4.96
C ARG A 10 5.25 -7.91 -4.55
N LEU A 11 5.03 -7.55 -3.29
CA LEU A 11 5.34 -6.21 -2.82
C LEU A 11 6.83 -5.88 -3.00
N ILE A 12 7.71 -6.83 -2.71
CA ILE A 12 9.15 -6.64 -2.89
C ILE A 12 9.51 -6.53 -4.37
N ALA A 13 8.95 -7.40 -5.21
CA ALA A 13 9.12 -7.33 -6.66
C ALA A 13 8.72 -5.95 -7.21
N ASP A 14 7.55 -5.45 -6.80
CA ASP A 14 6.99 -4.17 -7.25
C ASP A 14 7.81 -2.99 -6.71
N GLY A 15 8.27 -3.08 -5.46
CA GLY A 15 9.15 -2.10 -4.85
C GLY A 15 10.52 -2.01 -5.53
N VAL A 16 11.06 -3.13 -6.00
CA VAL A 16 12.30 -3.14 -6.80
C VAL A 16 12.04 -2.56 -8.19
N ALA A 17 10.97 -2.99 -8.86
CA ALA A 17 10.64 -2.54 -10.22
C ALA A 17 10.39 -1.01 -10.30
N CYS A 18 9.83 -0.40 -9.25
CA CYS A 18 9.62 1.04 -9.19
C CYS A 18 10.79 1.83 -8.55
N GLY A 19 11.90 1.14 -8.20
CA GLY A 19 13.09 1.76 -7.62
C GLY A 19 12.97 2.16 -6.14
N ALA A 20 11.87 1.81 -5.47
CA ALA A 20 11.69 2.09 -4.04
C ALA A 20 12.58 1.19 -3.15
N ILE A 21 12.90 -0.01 -3.61
CA ILE A 21 13.79 -0.96 -2.93
C ILE A 21 15.03 -1.14 -3.81
N PRO A 22 16.22 -0.75 -3.34
CA PRO A 22 17.44 -0.94 -4.12
C PRO A 22 17.79 -2.43 -4.17
N ALA A 23 17.72 -3.02 -5.37
CA ALA A 23 18.25 -4.35 -5.61
C ALA A 23 19.74 -4.26 -5.95
N LYS A 24 20.56 -5.05 -5.26
CA LYS A 24 21.92 -5.35 -5.72
C LYS A 24 21.86 -6.61 -6.58
N ALA A 25 22.70 -6.67 -7.62
CA ALA A 25 22.94 -7.91 -8.34
C ALA A 25 23.38 -8.98 -7.33
N GLY A 26 22.53 -9.97 -7.11
CA GLY A 26 22.77 -11.06 -6.17
C GLY A 26 23.20 -12.32 -6.90
N GLY A 27 24.01 -13.15 -6.23
CA GLY A 27 24.32 -14.50 -6.66
C GLY A 27 23.12 -15.45 -6.51
N ASP A 28 23.35 -16.74 -6.73
CA ASP A 28 22.33 -17.78 -6.63
C ASP A 28 21.96 -18.00 -5.15
N GLN A 29 20.98 -17.25 -4.66
CA GLN A 29 20.41 -17.41 -3.31
C GLN A 29 19.37 -18.54 -3.31
N PRO A 30 19.25 -19.31 -2.20
CA PRO A 30 18.12 -20.24 -2.01
C PRO A 30 16.80 -19.47 -2.03
N CYS A 31 15.67 -20.12 -2.27
CA CYS A 31 14.35 -19.46 -2.25
C CYS A 31 13.87 -19.19 -0.82
N LEU A 32 13.13 -18.09 -0.62
CA LEU A 32 12.48 -17.80 0.66
C LEU A 32 11.49 -18.92 1.00
N SER A 33 11.54 -19.44 2.23
CA SER A 33 10.60 -20.46 2.68
C SER A 33 9.19 -19.87 2.88
N LEU A 34 8.16 -20.71 2.73
CA LEU A 34 6.77 -20.31 2.95
C LEU A 34 6.56 -19.70 4.35
N ASP A 35 7.13 -20.33 5.38
CA ASP A 35 6.97 -19.90 6.77
C ASP A 35 7.68 -18.58 7.04
N ASP A 36 8.92 -18.42 6.56
CA ASP A 36 9.68 -17.17 6.71
C ASP A 36 8.98 -16.02 5.98
N GLY A 37 8.46 -16.26 4.78
CA GLY A 37 7.75 -15.22 4.02
C GLY A 37 6.36 -14.90 4.58
N ALA A 38 5.64 -15.87 5.14
CA ALA A 38 4.39 -15.61 5.85
C ALA A 38 4.62 -14.77 7.12
N CYS A 39 5.67 -15.09 7.89
CA CYS A 39 6.09 -14.28 9.04
C CYS A 39 6.50 -12.87 8.61
N ALA A 40 7.30 -12.73 7.55
CA ALA A 40 7.69 -11.41 7.03
C ALA A 40 6.49 -10.59 6.55
N ALA A 41 5.48 -11.23 5.94
CA ALA A 41 4.24 -10.58 5.55
C ALA A 41 3.47 -10.04 6.77
N ALA A 42 3.34 -10.84 7.82
CA ALA A 42 2.67 -10.45 9.06
C ALA A 42 3.42 -9.30 9.78
N ASP A 43 4.74 -9.45 9.96
CA ASP A 43 5.61 -8.43 10.57
C ASP A 43 5.49 -7.10 9.80
N LEU A 44 5.44 -7.17 8.47
CA LEU A 44 5.33 -5.98 7.63
C LEU A 44 3.99 -5.27 7.81
N ILE A 45 2.88 -6.01 7.84
CA ILE A 45 1.55 -5.42 8.08
C ILE A 45 1.52 -4.74 9.45
N LEU A 46 2.05 -5.39 10.48
CA LEU A 46 2.14 -4.83 11.83
C LEU A 46 3.00 -3.56 11.86
N ALA A 47 4.17 -3.59 11.20
CA ALA A 47 5.04 -2.43 11.10
C ALA A 47 4.37 -1.26 10.36
N LEU A 48 3.59 -1.54 9.30
CA LEU A 48 2.82 -0.53 8.57
C LEU A 48 1.72 0.08 9.45
N VAL A 49 0.99 -0.74 10.21
CA VAL A 49 -0.02 -0.26 11.16
C VAL A 49 0.61 0.65 12.20
N ASP A 50 1.70 0.22 12.82
CA ASP A 50 2.38 0.98 13.87
C ASP A 50 2.95 2.30 13.34
N THR A 51 3.61 2.27 12.19
CA THR A 51 4.20 3.45 11.54
C THR A 51 3.15 4.50 11.17
N ASN A 52 1.94 4.06 10.81
CA ASN A 52 0.85 4.94 10.38
C ASN A 52 -0.18 5.22 11.48
N ARG A 53 0.05 4.78 12.73
CA ARG A 53 -0.90 4.97 13.84
C ARG A 53 -1.22 6.45 14.11
N PHE A 54 -0.27 7.34 13.83
CA PHE A 54 -0.47 8.79 13.96
C PHE A 54 -1.43 9.38 12.91
N LEU A 55 -1.63 8.70 11.77
CA LEU A 55 -2.59 9.09 10.73
C LEU A 55 -3.91 8.34 10.88
N CYS A 56 -3.82 7.05 11.18
CA CYS A 56 -4.93 6.13 11.31
C CYS A 56 -4.75 5.39 12.64
N GLU A 57 -5.44 5.86 13.68
CA GLU A 57 -5.32 5.30 15.03
C GLU A 57 -5.63 3.81 15.07
N GLU A 58 -6.68 3.42 14.35
CA GLU A 58 -7.12 2.04 14.23
C GLU A 58 -6.61 1.42 12.91
N SER A 59 -6.24 0.14 12.96
CA SER A 59 -5.77 -0.61 11.79
C SER A 59 -6.80 -0.68 10.67
N ILE A 60 -8.10 -0.71 11.01
CA ILE A 60 -9.20 -0.67 10.04
C ILE A 60 -9.24 0.66 9.27
N ASP A 61 -8.88 1.78 9.90
CA ASP A 61 -8.85 3.09 9.24
C ASP A 61 -7.71 3.13 8.22
N LEU A 62 -6.57 2.51 8.55
CA LEU A 62 -5.46 2.35 7.60
C LEU A 62 -5.84 1.44 6.42
N ALA A 63 -6.60 0.37 6.67
CA ALA A 63 -7.09 -0.51 5.60
C ALA A 63 -8.06 0.22 4.66
N ILE A 64 -9.01 0.99 5.21
CA ILE A 64 -9.92 1.85 4.43
C ILE A 64 -9.14 2.88 3.63
N PHE A 65 -8.17 3.56 4.26
CA PHE A 65 -7.32 4.54 3.60
C PHE A 65 -6.54 3.93 2.44
N SER A 66 -5.92 2.77 2.66
CA SER A 66 -5.11 2.07 1.65
C SER A 66 -5.98 1.62 0.47
N ALA A 67 -7.20 1.17 0.71
CA ALA A 67 -8.15 0.83 -0.34
C ALA A 67 -8.54 2.07 -1.16
N VAL A 68 -8.89 3.18 -0.52
CA VAL A 68 -9.21 4.43 -1.24
C VAL A 68 -8.02 4.91 -2.06
N LEU A 69 -6.82 4.92 -1.48
CA LEU A 69 -5.57 5.32 -2.14
C LEU A 69 -5.30 4.45 -3.38
N HIS A 70 -5.36 3.13 -3.24
CA HIS A 70 -5.17 2.19 -4.34
C HIS A 70 -6.18 2.41 -5.46
N GLY A 71 -7.46 2.57 -5.10
CA GLY A 71 -8.53 2.79 -6.07
C GLY A 71 -8.37 4.11 -6.83
N ASN A 72 -8.05 5.20 -6.13
CA ASN A 72 -7.78 6.49 -6.76
C ASN A 72 -6.56 6.42 -7.68
N HIS A 73 -5.46 5.82 -7.22
CA HIS A 73 -4.23 5.72 -8.00
C HIS A 73 -4.41 4.85 -9.25
N ARG A 74 -5.18 3.76 -9.15
CA ARG A 74 -5.50 2.91 -10.31
C ARG A 74 -6.27 3.69 -11.37
N LEU A 75 -7.30 4.44 -10.98
CA LEU A 75 -8.07 5.26 -11.90
C LEU A 75 -7.21 6.37 -12.53
N TYR A 76 -6.37 7.01 -11.71
CA TYR A 76 -5.40 8.00 -12.16
C TYR A 76 -4.41 7.44 -13.18
N ALA A 77 -3.83 6.27 -12.91
CA ALA A 77 -2.87 5.61 -13.79
C ALA A 77 -3.50 5.15 -15.12
N SER A 78 -4.80 4.84 -15.13
CA SER A 78 -5.54 4.50 -16.34
C SER A 78 -6.07 5.71 -17.14
N ASP A 79 -5.99 6.92 -16.59
CA ASP A 79 -6.52 8.12 -17.24
C ASP A 79 -5.51 8.67 -18.27
N PRO A 80 -5.82 8.62 -19.58
CA PRO A 80 -4.92 9.13 -20.63
C PRO A 80 -4.71 10.65 -20.54
N THR A 81 -5.66 11.40 -19.97
CA THR A 81 -5.56 12.86 -19.86
C THR A 81 -4.53 13.29 -18.81
N THR A 82 -4.29 12.44 -17.82
CA THR A 82 -3.26 12.65 -16.79
C THR A 82 -1.85 12.62 -17.40
N ALA A 83 -1.58 11.62 -18.27
CA ALA A 83 -0.30 11.49 -18.96
C ALA A 83 0.00 12.72 -19.84
N LEU A 84 -1.04 13.28 -20.47
CA LEU A 84 -0.95 14.48 -21.29
C LEU A 84 -0.72 15.75 -20.45
N ALA A 85 -1.40 15.85 -19.31
CA ALA A 85 -1.35 17.04 -18.46
C ALA A 85 -0.11 17.12 -17.57
N ARG A 86 0.63 16.01 -17.36
CA ARG A 86 1.79 15.93 -16.45
C ARG A 86 1.48 16.45 -15.03
N THR A 87 0.25 16.22 -14.54
CA THR A 87 -0.19 16.70 -13.22
C THR A 87 -0.30 15.56 -12.23
N ASP A 88 0.35 15.65 -11.07
CA ASP A 88 0.21 14.70 -9.95
C ASP A 88 -1.05 14.91 -9.10
N THR A 89 -2.11 15.46 -9.70
CA THR A 89 -3.32 15.88 -9.00
C THR A 89 -4.49 14.96 -9.32
N LEU A 90 -5.10 14.39 -8.28
CA LEU A 90 -6.33 13.62 -8.43
C LEU A 90 -7.51 14.52 -8.82
N ARG A 91 -8.35 14.03 -9.73
CA ARG A 91 -9.54 14.72 -10.24
C ARG A 91 -10.81 13.98 -9.78
N PRO A 92 -12.00 14.62 -9.80
CA PRO A 92 -13.24 14.02 -9.32
C PRO A 92 -13.61 12.66 -9.94
N HIS A 93 -13.23 12.38 -11.18
CA HIS A 93 -13.48 11.08 -11.81
C HIS A 93 -12.52 9.97 -11.35
N HIS A 94 -11.45 10.29 -10.63
CA HIS A 94 -10.62 9.31 -9.92
C HIS A 94 -11.22 8.89 -8.57
N ALA A 95 -12.37 9.46 -8.17
CA ALA A 95 -12.98 9.18 -6.89
C ALA A 95 -13.58 7.77 -6.85
N VAL A 96 -13.41 7.09 -5.71
CA VAL A 96 -13.99 5.76 -5.48
C VAL A 96 -15.19 5.84 -4.55
N ARG A 97 -16.23 5.07 -4.84
CA ARG A 97 -17.45 5.06 -4.02
C ARG A 97 -17.20 4.31 -2.71
N VAL A 98 -17.82 4.79 -1.64
CA VAL A 98 -17.76 4.12 -0.31
C VAL A 98 -18.21 2.66 -0.40
N ALA A 99 -19.26 2.39 -1.18
CA ALA A 99 -19.76 1.03 -1.38
C ALA A 99 -18.72 0.09 -2.04
N GLN A 100 -17.86 0.60 -2.92
CA GLN A 100 -16.78 -0.19 -3.54
C GLN A 100 -15.71 -0.54 -2.52
N VAL A 101 -15.35 0.41 -1.67
CA VAL A 101 -14.41 0.20 -0.56
C VAL A 101 -14.96 -0.81 0.45
N ALA A 102 -16.25 -0.67 0.80
CA ALA A 102 -16.94 -1.59 1.70
C ALA A 102 -16.92 -3.03 1.18
N ARG A 103 -17.24 -3.23 -0.11
CA ARG A 103 -17.14 -4.55 -0.76
C ARG A 103 -15.71 -5.09 -0.76
N ALA A 104 -14.73 -4.28 -1.16
CA ALA A 104 -13.34 -4.71 -1.25
C ALA A 104 -12.76 -5.17 0.10
N LEU A 105 -13.24 -4.60 1.21
CA LEU A 105 -12.78 -4.93 2.56
C LEU A 105 -13.73 -5.89 3.30
N ALA A 106 -14.80 -6.36 2.66
CA ALA A 106 -15.86 -7.16 3.28
C ALA A 106 -16.43 -6.50 4.58
N LEU A 107 -16.63 -5.19 4.54
CA LEU A 107 -17.18 -4.38 5.63
C LEU A 107 -18.59 -3.86 5.31
N PRO A 108 -19.44 -3.60 6.31
CA PRO A 108 -20.69 -2.88 6.08
C PRO A 108 -20.45 -1.44 5.57
N ASP A 109 -21.20 -1.00 4.57
CA ASP A 109 -21.11 0.36 4.01
C ASP A 109 -21.28 1.45 5.09
N THR A 110 -22.20 1.23 6.04
CA THR A 110 -22.42 2.12 7.20
C THR A 110 -21.18 2.24 8.09
N THR A 111 -20.42 1.15 8.26
CA THR A 111 -19.19 1.14 9.05
C THR A 111 -18.11 1.95 8.37
N VAL A 112 -17.93 1.77 7.06
CA VAL A 112 -16.97 2.58 6.28
C VAL A 112 -17.36 4.05 6.33
N ARG A 113 -18.64 4.40 6.10
CA ARG A 113 -19.12 5.79 6.21
C ARG A 113 -18.85 6.42 7.57
N ARG A 114 -19.11 5.69 8.65
CA ARG A 114 -18.86 6.16 10.02
C ARG A 114 -17.37 6.41 10.26
N ARG A 115 -16.52 5.49 9.82
CA ARG A 115 -15.06 5.54 9.99
C ARG A 115 -14.41 6.68 9.20
N ILE A 116 -14.85 6.93 7.96
CA ILE A 116 -14.30 8.02 7.13
C ILE A 116 -14.77 9.42 7.55
N ALA A 117 -15.94 9.55 8.19
CA ALA A 117 -16.57 10.84 8.43
C ALA A 117 -15.65 11.85 9.17
N PRO A 118 -14.94 11.47 10.24
CA PRO A 118 -13.98 12.37 10.91
C PRO A 118 -12.87 12.87 9.97
N PHE A 119 -12.41 12.03 9.04
CA PHE A 119 -11.31 12.30 8.11
C PHE A 119 -11.72 13.07 6.85
N THR A 120 -13.00 13.44 6.70
CA THR A 120 -13.50 14.26 5.56
C THR A 120 -13.61 15.75 5.89
N ARG A 121 -13.30 16.15 7.13
CA ARG A 121 -13.28 17.55 7.55
C ARG A 121 -12.02 18.25 7.02
N ARG A 122 -11.96 19.59 7.15
CA ARG A 122 -10.80 20.39 6.75
C ARG A 122 -9.52 19.85 7.41
N GLY A 123 -8.49 19.58 6.60
CA GLY A 123 -7.23 19.00 7.06
C GLY A 123 -7.23 17.47 7.24
N GLY A 124 -8.34 16.80 6.92
CA GLY A 124 -8.47 15.34 6.97
C GLY A 124 -7.79 14.62 5.80
N LEU A 125 -7.86 13.28 5.82
CA LEU A 125 -7.21 12.40 4.85
C LEU A 125 -7.99 12.25 3.53
N TYR A 126 -9.27 12.64 3.52
CA TYR A 126 -10.15 12.46 2.37
C TYR A 126 -10.76 13.78 1.89
N VAL A 127 -10.88 13.91 0.57
CA VAL A 127 -11.71 14.90 -0.11
C VAL A 127 -12.97 14.21 -0.59
N ARG A 128 -14.13 14.70 -0.15
CA ARG A 128 -15.44 14.22 -0.61
C ARG A 128 -15.78 14.89 -1.94
N THR A 129 -16.22 14.08 -2.89
CA THR A 129 -16.72 14.52 -4.20
C THR A 129 -18.15 14.01 -4.38
N PRO A 130 -18.92 14.55 -5.34
CA PRO A 130 -20.25 14.00 -5.67
C PRO A 130 -20.20 12.52 -6.10
N THR A 131 -19.08 12.08 -6.66
CA THR A 131 -18.88 10.74 -7.23
C THR A 131 -18.23 9.74 -6.26
N GLY A 132 -17.61 10.21 -5.17
CA GLY A 132 -16.95 9.34 -4.20
C GLY A 132 -15.91 10.04 -3.32
N LEU A 133 -14.89 9.29 -2.92
CA LEU A 133 -13.76 9.72 -2.10
C LEU A 133 -12.48 9.80 -2.91
N LEU A 134 -11.73 10.87 -2.66
CA LEU A 134 -10.34 11.03 -3.04
C LEU A 134 -9.47 11.09 -1.79
N VAL A 135 -8.26 10.55 -1.85
CA VAL A 135 -7.22 10.85 -0.86
C VAL A 135 -6.76 12.29 -1.05
N ALA A 136 -6.59 13.01 0.06
CA ALA A 136 -6.05 14.37 0.08
C ALA A 136 -4.53 14.35 -0.17
N THR A 137 -4.11 14.29 -1.43
CA THR A 137 -2.69 14.19 -1.85
C THR A 137 -1.83 15.34 -1.32
N ASP A 138 -2.36 16.56 -1.28
CA ASP A 138 -1.63 17.73 -0.75
C ASP A 138 -1.36 17.59 0.75
N ARG A 139 -2.31 17.00 1.50
CA ARG A 139 -2.11 16.72 2.92
C ARG A 139 -1.01 15.69 3.11
N LEU A 140 -1.00 14.61 2.33
CA LEU A 140 0.07 13.62 2.38
C LEU A 140 1.44 14.21 2.05
N ARG A 141 1.51 15.11 1.06
CA ARG A 141 2.75 15.80 0.70
C ARG A 141 3.26 16.65 1.87
N SER A 142 2.39 17.46 2.48
CA SER A 142 2.75 18.26 3.65
C SER A 142 3.25 17.42 4.84
N LEU A 143 2.65 16.24 5.05
CA LEU A 143 3.05 15.33 6.12
C LEU A 143 4.41 14.68 5.85
N ARG A 144 4.75 14.42 4.57
CA ARG A 144 6.07 13.91 4.19
C ARG A 144 7.16 14.97 4.32
N GLU A 145 6.86 16.21 3.95
CA GLU A 145 7.82 17.33 3.98
C GLU A 145 8.16 17.77 5.41
N CYS A 146 7.21 17.66 6.35
CA CYS A 146 7.45 17.98 7.76
C CYS A 146 8.21 16.88 8.53
N ASP A 147 8.39 15.68 7.98
CA ASP A 147 8.88 14.52 8.74
C ASP A 147 10.33 14.16 8.43
N SER A 148 11.27 14.91 9.03
CA SER A 148 12.70 14.57 9.05
C SER A 148 13.02 13.26 9.80
N SER A 149 12.04 12.68 10.52
CA SER A 149 12.11 11.41 11.25
C SER A 149 11.72 10.18 10.41
N SER A 150 11.34 10.38 9.13
CA SER A 150 10.97 9.32 8.20
C SER A 150 12.00 8.17 8.13
N SER A 151 13.31 8.43 8.28
CA SER A 151 14.31 7.35 8.24
C SER A 151 14.20 6.35 9.40
N ALA A 152 13.85 6.80 10.60
CA ALA A 152 13.72 5.97 11.79
C ALA A 152 12.42 5.14 11.78
N ARG A 153 11.30 5.75 11.35
CA ARG A 153 9.99 5.06 11.29
C ARG A 153 9.98 3.91 10.29
N HIS A 154 10.68 4.05 9.18
CA HIS A 154 10.83 2.96 8.19
C HIS A 154 11.91 1.94 8.57
N GLY A 155 12.58 2.10 9.73
CA GLY A 155 13.65 1.21 10.19
C GLY A 155 13.19 -0.24 10.33
N SER A 156 12.02 -0.47 10.94
CA SER A 156 11.45 -1.81 11.11
C SER A 156 11.15 -2.48 9.77
N ILE A 157 10.59 -1.76 8.80
CA ILE A 157 10.31 -2.26 7.44
C ILE A 157 11.62 -2.67 6.76
N ARG A 158 12.66 -1.84 6.83
CA ARG A 158 13.99 -2.18 6.28
C ARG A 158 14.57 -3.42 6.93
N LEU A 159 14.41 -3.60 8.25
CA LEU A 159 14.90 -4.77 8.96
C LEU A 159 14.14 -6.05 8.56
N ILE A 160 12.82 -5.97 8.37
CA ILE A 160 12.00 -7.10 7.89
C ILE A 160 12.49 -7.53 6.50
N ILE A 161 12.70 -6.60 5.58
CA ILE A 161 13.22 -6.90 4.23
C ILE A 161 14.61 -7.52 4.32
N LYS A 162 15.53 -6.94 5.12
CA LYS A 162 16.87 -7.50 5.32
C LYS A 162 16.83 -8.92 5.87
N ARG A 163 15.93 -9.21 6.82
CA ARG A 163 15.74 -10.54 7.38
C ARG A 163 15.23 -11.52 6.31
N ALA A 164 14.25 -11.14 5.51
CA ALA A 164 13.77 -11.96 4.41
C ALA A 164 14.87 -12.26 3.38
N VAL A 165 15.70 -11.27 3.03
CA VAL A 165 16.87 -11.46 2.16
C VAL A 165 17.87 -12.43 2.77
N ALA A 166 18.17 -12.31 4.06
CA ALA A 166 19.04 -13.24 4.78
C ALA A 166 18.48 -14.68 4.83
N ARG A 167 17.17 -14.85 4.64
CA ARG A 167 16.45 -16.14 4.60
C ARG A 167 16.24 -16.68 3.17
N GLY A 168 16.80 -16.03 2.15
CA GLY A 168 16.74 -16.49 0.75
C GLY A 168 15.87 -15.64 -0.17
N LEU A 169 15.30 -14.51 0.28
CA LEU A 169 14.62 -13.64 -0.67
C LEU A 169 15.63 -12.95 -1.61
N SER A 170 15.64 -13.32 -2.88
CA SER A 170 16.36 -12.57 -3.91
C SER A 170 15.59 -11.31 -4.29
N LEU A 171 16.21 -10.14 -4.10
CA LEU A 171 15.63 -8.87 -4.58
C LEU A 171 15.69 -8.72 -6.11
N ALA A 172 16.69 -9.34 -6.74
CA ALA A 172 16.86 -9.29 -8.20
C ALA A 172 16.01 -10.34 -8.94
N ARG A 173 15.68 -11.45 -8.27
CA ARG A 173 14.92 -12.59 -8.84
C ARG A 173 13.83 -13.06 -7.89
N SER A 174 13.03 -12.11 -7.40
CA SER A 174 11.95 -12.37 -6.44
C SER A 174 10.93 -13.40 -6.92
N GLU A 175 10.77 -13.53 -8.24
CA GLU A 175 9.85 -14.45 -8.88
C GLU A 175 10.10 -15.92 -8.55
N ARG A 176 11.32 -16.27 -8.13
CA ARG A 176 11.67 -17.63 -7.72
C ARG A 176 11.04 -18.03 -6.38
N SER A 177 10.69 -17.06 -5.55
CA SER A 177 10.14 -17.34 -4.22
C SER A 177 8.64 -17.62 -4.26
N TYR A 178 7.90 -17.26 -5.32
CA TYR A 178 6.45 -17.48 -5.35
C TYR A 178 6.08 -18.96 -5.17
N CYS A 179 5.08 -19.22 -4.34
CA CYS A 179 4.53 -20.56 -4.15
C CYS A 179 3.52 -20.90 -5.25
N ASP A 180 2.53 -20.03 -5.46
CA ASP A 180 1.41 -20.25 -6.38
C ASP A 180 1.47 -19.30 -7.60
N GLY A 181 2.57 -18.55 -7.72
CA GLY A 181 2.79 -17.54 -8.75
C GLY A 181 2.47 -16.12 -8.28
N ARG A 182 2.64 -15.16 -9.18
CA ARG A 182 2.42 -13.75 -8.87
C ARG A 182 0.92 -13.47 -8.66
N PRO A 183 0.48 -13.03 -7.46
CA PRO A 183 -0.93 -12.73 -7.20
C PRO A 183 -1.44 -11.64 -8.14
N ALA A 184 -2.73 -11.62 -8.47
CA ALA A 184 -3.34 -10.55 -9.25
C ALA A 184 -3.37 -9.22 -8.48
N THR A 185 -3.40 -8.09 -9.19
CA THR A 185 -3.60 -6.78 -8.54
C THR A 185 -5.04 -6.70 -8.05
N PRO A 186 -5.30 -6.39 -6.77
CA PRO A 186 -6.68 -6.31 -6.28
C PRO A 186 -7.46 -5.23 -7.03
N THR A 187 -8.70 -5.55 -7.42
CA THR A 187 -9.61 -4.59 -8.04
C THR A 187 -10.63 -4.09 -7.02
N ILE A 188 -10.86 -2.78 -7.03
CA ILE A 188 -11.93 -2.15 -6.25
C ILE A 188 -13.07 -1.87 -7.24
N GLU A 189 -14.07 -2.75 -7.27
CA GLU A 189 -15.21 -2.71 -8.19
C GLU A 189 -16.51 -2.33 -7.51
#